data_AF-A0A7K4WL85-F1
#
_entry.id   AF-A0A7K4WL85-F1
#
_cell.length_a   1.000
_cell.length_b   1.000
_cell.length_c   1.000
_cell.angle_alpha   90.00
_cell.angle_beta   90.00
_cell.angle_gamma   90.00
#
_symmetry.space_group_name_H-M   'P 1'
#
loop_
_entity.id
_entity.type
_entity.pdbx_description
1 polymer ?
#
loop_
_entity_poly.entity_id
_entity_poly.type
_entity_poly.pdbx_seq_one_letter_code
_entity_poly.pdbx_strand_id
1 'polypeptide(L)'
;VCVPWEGSSRSLHGDRDPHSRSVLYPRAVSRLPLAASTRGNSNRASVSHLHRQHYGRLYPVLLVGTDGSTTRLRYREPKRILMLPLDSTTLPEAERRARLRRQFPGKPKPRTEETFEGIDLETYKQFWKK
;
A
#
# COMPACT_ATOMS: atom_id res chain seq x y z
N VAL A 1 -24.17 -19.53 14.63
CA VAL A 1 -23.87 -20.96 14.39
C VAL A 1 -22.37 -21.13 14.51
N CYS A 2 -21.92 -21.49 15.71
CA CYS A 2 -20.54 -21.89 16.00
C CYS A 2 -20.40 -23.37 15.62
N VAL A 3 -19.32 -23.73 14.91
CA VAL A 3 -18.89 -25.12 14.76
C VAL A 3 -17.66 -25.30 15.66
N PRO A 4 -17.62 -26.30 16.56
CA PRO A 4 -16.52 -26.48 17.49
C PRO A 4 -15.33 -27.17 16.82
N TRP A 5 -14.12 -26.73 17.18
CA TRP A 5 -12.88 -27.38 16.81
C TRP A 5 -12.58 -28.47 17.85
N GLU A 6 -12.64 -29.74 17.44
CA GLU A 6 -12.26 -30.88 18.28
C GLU A 6 -10.73 -30.96 18.42
N GLY A 7 -10.28 -30.81 19.67
CA GLY A 7 -8.91 -31.06 20.09
C GLY A 7 -8.62 -32.56 20.13
N SER A 8 -7.83 -33.03 19.17
CA SER A 8 -7.20 -34.36 19.24
C SER A 8 -5.88 -34.26 20.02
N SER A 9 -5.96 -34.43 21.33
CA SER A 9 -4.82 -34.73 22.20
C SER A 9 -4.16 -36.03 21.76
N ARG A 10 -2.90 -35.98 21.30
CA ARG A 10 -2.00 -37.14 21.27
C ARG A 10 -0.79 -36.81 22.12
N SER A 11 -0.88 -37.26 23.37
CA SER A 11 0.26 -37.45 24.26
C SER A 11 1.13 -38.54 23.67
N LEU A 12 2.39 -38.22 23.39
CA LEU A 12 3.47 -39.20 23.29
C LEU A 12 4.65 -38.63 24.07
N HIS A 13 4.76 -39.08 25.31
CA HIS A 13 6.02 -39.08 26.03
C HIS A 13 6.97 -39.98 25.24
N GLY A 14 8.08 -39.42 24.79
CA GLY A 14 9.16 -40.13 24.12
C GLY A 14 10.47 -39.54 24.61
N ASP A 15 11.17 -40.34 25.41
CA ASP A 15 12.40 -40.02 26.11
C ASP A 15 13.49 -39.39 25.24
N ARG A 16 14.16 -38.41 25.84
CA ARG A 16 15.32 -37.71 25.31
C ARG A 16 16.57 -38.50 25.71
N ASP A 17 17.06 -39.38 24.84
CA ASP A 17 18.42 -39.92 24.96
C ASP A 17 19.43 -39.01 24.23
N PRO A 18 20.48 -38.48 24.90
CA PRO A 18 21.40 -37.52 24.30
C PRO A 18 22.76 -38.13 23.96
N HIS A 19 22.87 -39.34 23.39
CA HIS A 19 24.18 -39.83 22.91
C HIS A 19 24.06 -40.78 21.72
N SER A 20 24.19 -40.25 20.50
CA SER A 20 24.78 -40.98 19.38
C SER A 20 25.32 -39.99 18.35
N ARG A 21 26.64 -39.90 18.32
CA ARG A 21 27.42 -39.18 17.31
C ARG A 21 27.40 -39.98 16.01
N SER A 22 26.97 -39.38 14.92
CA SER A 22 27.56 -39.66 13.60
C SER A 22 27.42 -38.44 12.70
N VAL A 23 28.49 -37.62 12.71
CA VAL A 23 28.73 -36.61 11.69
C VAL A 23 29.17 -37.36 10.43
N LEU A 24 28.25 -37.59 9.50
CA LEU A 24 28.60 -37.95 8.14
C LEU A 24 28.74 -36.65 7.34
N TYR A 25 29.98 -36.23 7.11
CA TYR A 25 30.31 -35.16 6.18
C TYR A 25 29.80 -35.55 4.77
N PRO A 26 29.10 -34.67 4.05
CA PRO A 26 28.66 -34.98 2.70
C PRO A 26 29.87 -35.17 1.79
N ARG A 27 29.87 -36.31 1.09
CA ARG A 27 30.80 -36.66 0.01
C ARG A 27 30.90 -35.49 -0.97
N ALA A 28 32.11 -34.99 -1.20
CA ALA A 28 32.38 -33.91 -2.13
C ALA A 28 31.98 -34.33 -3.56
N VAL A 29 30.78 -33.93 -3.99
CA VAL A 29 30.40 -33.98 -5.40
C VAL A 29 31.13 -32.82 -6.06
N SER A 30 32.15 -33.14 -6.84
CA SER A 30 32.86 -32.22 -7.73
C SER A 30 31.84 -31.56 -8.67
N ARG A 31 31.38 -30.36 -8.30
CA ARG A 31 30.56 -29.51 -9.16
C ARG A 31 31.48 -28.91 -10.20
N LEU A 32 31.51 -29.50 -11.40
CA LEU A 32 32.00 -28.81 -12.59
C LEU A 32 31.26 -27.45 -12.67
N PRO A 33 31.95 -26.33 -12.94
CA PRO A 33 31.28 -25.06 -13.11
C PRO A 33 30.55 -25.11 -14.45
N LEU A 34 29.28 -25.55 -14.42
CA LEU A 34 28.37 -25.27 -15.50
C LEU A 34 28.29 -23.74 -15.55
N ALA A 35 28.85 -23.14 -16.59
CA ALA A 35 28.70 -21.71 -16.87
C ALA A 35 27.23 -21.43 -17.20
N ALA A 36 26.38 -21.47 -16.18
CA ALA A 36 25.01 -21.04 -16.25
C ALA A 36 25.07 -19.53 -16.42
N SER A 37 24.64 -19.03 -17.58
CA SER A 37 24.34 -17.61 -17.74
C SER A 37 23.29 -17.27 -16.69
N THR A 38 23.73 -16.66 -15.58
CA THR A 38 22.82 -16.21 -14.52
C THR A 38 22.09 -15.00 -15.07
N ARG A 39 21.05 -15.24 -15.88
CA ARG A 39 20.05 -14.22 -16.21
C ARG A 39 19.51 -13.69 -14.89
N GLY A 40 19.71 -12.41 -14.62
CA GLY A 40 19.15 -11.72 -13.48
C GLY A 40 17.63 -11.69 -13.62
N ASN A 41 16.97 -12.72 -13.11
CA ASN A 41 15.51 -12.76 -13.04
C ASN A 41 15.08 -12.24 -11.65
N SER A 42 14.07 -11.39 -11.62
CA SER A 42 13.49 -10.85 -10.38
C SER A 42 12.74 -11.91 -9.57
N ASN A 43 12.42 -13.05 -10.19
CA ASN A 43 11.65 -14.12 -9.56
C ASN A 43 12.48 -15.04 -8.66
N ARG A 44 13.82 -15.04 -8.76
CA ARG A 44 14.74 -15.98 -8.10
C ARG A 44 14.56 -16.05 -6.59
N ALA A 45 14.22 -14.93 -5.95
CA ALA A 45 13.99 -14.83 -4.51
C ALA A 45 12.59 -14.29 -4.16
N SER A 46 11.67 -14.27 -5.13
CA SER A 46 10.33 -13.70 -4.95
C SER A 46 9.42 -14.55 -4.06
N VAL A 47 9.61 -15.88 -4.07
CA VAL A 47 8.86 -16.84 -3.25
C VAL A 47 9.64 -17.12 -1.97
N SER A 48 9.20 -16.54 -0.85
CA SER A 48 9.88 -16.67 0.44
C SER A 48 8.90 -16.70 1.62
N HIS A 49 9.38 -17.12 2.78
CA HIS A 49 8.63 -17.16 4.04
C HIS A 49 9.37 -16.39 5.15
N LEU A 50 8.68 -16.04 6.24
CA LEU A 50 9.30 -15.36 7.37
C LEU A 50 10.07 -16.37 8.24
N HIS A 51 11.38 -16.20 8.39
CA HIS A 51 12.25 -17.13 9.12
C HIS A 51 12.25 -16.94 10.66
N ARG A 52 11.15 -16.45 11.23
CA ARG A 52 11.02 -16.24 12.69
C ARG A 52 10.14 -17.35 13.28
N GLN A 53 10.46 -17.80 14.50
CA GLN A 53 9.70 -18.86 15.19
C GLN A 53 8.30 -18.39 15.61
N HIS A 54 8.18 -17.16 16.11
CA HIS A 54 6.90 -16.54 16.49
C HIS A 54 6.71 -15.25 15.70
N TYR A 55 5.61 -15.15 14.96
CA TYR A 55 5.22 -13.95 14.24
C TYR A 55 3.70 -13.90 14.04
N GLY A 56 3.15 -12.68 14.00
CA GLY A 56 1.75 -12.46 13.68
C GLY A 56 1.47 -12.64 12.19
N ARG A 57 0.22 -12.91 11.83
CA ARG A 57 -0.21 -13.04 10.44
C ARG A 57 0.08 -11.75 9.65
N LEU A 58 0.66 -11.91 8.48
CA LEU A 58 0.89 -10.81 7.53
C LEU A 58 0.16 -11.10 6.23
N TYR A 59 -0.40 -10.05 5.63
CA TYR A 59 -1.17 -10.10 4.40
C TYR A 59 -0.38 -9.50 3.24
N PRO A 60 -0.47 -10.07 2.02
CA PRO A 60 0.13 -9.48 0.84
C PRO A 60 -0.62 -8.19 0.47
N VAL A 61 0.12 -7.10 0.27
CA VAL A 61 -0.40 -5.76 -0.02
C VAL A 61 0.37 -5.15 -1.18
N LEU A 62 -0.31 -4.38 -2.02
CA LEU A 62 0.29 -3.59 -3.10
C LEU A 62 0.67 -2.20 -2.59
N LEU A 63 1.97 -1.90 -2.51
CA LEU A 63 2.46 -0.56 -2.24
C LEU A 63 2.62 0.21 -3.55
N VAL A 64 1.96 1.35 -3.65
CA VAL A 64 2.04 2.28 -4.76
C VAL A 64 2.96 3.44 -4.34
N GLY A 65 4.07 3.62 -5.06
CA GLY A 65 4.99 4.73 -4.85
C GLY A 65 4.45 6.05 -5.38
N THR A 66 5.16 7.15 -5.11
CA THR A 66 4.84 8.50 -5.62
C THR A 66 4.81 8.57 -7.14
N ASP A 67 5.66 7.76 -7.77
CA ASP A 67 5.83 7.70 -9.24
C ASP A 67 4.84 6.74 -9.89
N GLY A 68 3.94 6.12 -9.10
CA GLY A 68 2.99 5.11 -9.55
C GLY A 68 3.58 3.70 -9.70
N SER A 69 4.86 3.51 -9.40
CA SER A 69 5.49 2.18 -9.33
C SER A 69 4.83 1.31 -8.26
N THR A 70 4.77 -0.01 -8.51
CA THR A 70 4.05 -0.94 -7.63
C THR A 70 4.96 -2.07 -7.14
N THR A 71 4.92 -2.33 -5.84
CA THR A 71 5.68 -3.41 -5.22
C THR A 71 4.82 -4.20 -4.25
N ARG A 72 4.96 -5.54 -4.24
CA ARG A 72 4.24 -6.43 -3.32
C ARG A 72 5.00 -6.53 -2.01
N LEU A 73 4.33 -6.22 -0.89
CA LEU A 73 4.88 -6.35 0.46
C LEU A 73 3.93 -7.12 1.38
N ARG A 74 4.42 -7.51 2.57
CA ARG A 74 3.61 -8.17 3.60
C ARG A 74 3.32 -7.18 4.73
N TYR A 75 2.05 -6.91 5.02
CA TYR A 75 1.60 -5.92 6.02
C TYR A 75 0.77 -6.57 7.14
N ARG A 76 0.67 -5.90 8.29
CA ARG A 76 -0.04 -6.41 9.47
C ARG A 76 -1.56 -6.44 9.27
N GLU A 77 -2.09 -5.38 8.67
CA GLU A 77 -3.51 -5.26 8.39
C GLU A 77 -3.86 -5.81 7.01
N PRO A 78 -5.05 -6.40 6.83
CA PRO A 78 -5.50 -6.91 5.54
C PRO A 78 -5.96 -5.77 4.61
N LYS A 79 -5.03 -4.91 4.22
CA LYS A 79 -5.24 -3.84 3.21
C LYS A 79 -4.87 -4.36 1.82
N ARG A 80 -5.62 -3.95 0.80
CA ARG A 80 -5.30 -4.33 -0.60
C ARG A 80 -4.22 -3.44 -1.21
N ILE A 81 -4.31 -2.14 -0.95
CA ILE A 81 -3.45 -1.11 -1.57
C ILE A 81 -3.01 -0.13 -0.48
N LEU A 82 -1.73 0.25 -0.51
CA LEU A 82 -1.15 1.35 0.27
C LEU A 82 -0.57 2.37 -0.70
N MET A 83 -0.98 3.63 -0.58
CA MET A 83 -0.45 4.72 -1.41
C MET A 83 0.56 5.53 -0.60
N LEU A 84 1.77 5.67 -1.15
CA LEU A 84 2.78 6.55 -0.56
C LEU A 84 2.40 8.01 -0.85
N PRO A 85 2.31 8.88 0.17
CA PRO A 85 2.07 10.29 -0.06
C PRO A 85 3.28 10.91 -0.76
N LEU A 86 3.00 11.94 -1.56
CA LEU A 86 4.03 12.73 -2.21
C LEU A 86 4.54 13.81 -1.26
N ASP A 87 5.85 13.82 -1.00
CA ASP A 87 6.49 14.83 -0.15
C ASP A 87 6.57 16.18 -0.88
N SER A 88 6.06 17.23 -0.22
CA SER A 88 6.03 18.58 -0.82
C SER A 88 7.41 19.24 -0.85
N THR A 89 8.31 18.88 0.08
CA THR A 89 9.66 19.44 0.24
C THR A 89 10.60 19.05 -0.90
N THR A 90 10.45 17.84 -1.43
CA THR A 90 11.27 17.30 -2.53
C THR A 90 10.90 17.91 -3.88
N LEU A 91 9.66 18.38 -4.04
CA LEU A 91 9.19 18.96 -5.30
C LEU A 91 9.79 20.34 -5.58
N PRO A 92 10.05 20.67 -6.86
CA PRO A 92 10.45 22.01 -7.25
C PRO A 92 9.37 23.04 -6.92
N GLU A 93 9.77 24.27 -6.60
CA GLU A 93 8.86 25.30 -6.11
C GLU A 93 7.70 25.61 -7.06
N ALA A 94 7.95 25.56 -8.37
CA ALA A 94 6.94 25.80 -9.40
C ALA A 94 5.80 24.77 -9.32
N GLU A 95 6.15 23.49 -9.24
CA GLU A 95 5.16 22.40 -9.13
C GLU A 95 4.46 22.42 -7.78
N ARG A 96 5.18 22.73 -6.70
CA ARG A 96 4.61 22.89 -5.35
C ARG A 96 3.51 23.96 -5.36
N ARG A 97 3.80 25.15 -5.92
CA ARG A 97 2.83 26.25 -6.02
C ARG A 97 1.64 25.88 -6.90
N ALA A 98 1.86 25.19 -8.02
CA ALA A 98 0.78 24.71 -8.89
C ALA A 98 -0.14 23.71 -8.18
N ARG A 99 0.42 22.78 -7.39
CA ARG A 99 -0.35 21.83 -6.59
C ARG A 99 -1.16 22.51 -5.49
N LEU A 100 -0.59 23.48 -4.79
CA LEU A 100 -1.32 24.27 -3.79
C LEU A 100 -2.50 25.02 -4.40
N ARG A 101 -2.34 25.60 -5.60
CA ARG A 101 -3.44 26.23 -6.35
C ARG A 101 -4.54 25.25 -6.76
N ARG A 102 -4.19 23.99 -7.04
CA ARG A 102 -5.16 22.92 -7.37
C ARG A 102 -5.86 22.37 -6.13
N GLN A 103 -5.14 22.20 -5.03
CA GLN A 103 -5.66 21.69 -3.77
C GLN A 103 -6.58 22.72 -3.09
N PHE A 104 -6.17 23.98 -3.11
CA PHE A 104 -6.94 25.12 -2.63
C PHE A 104 -7.26 26.00 -3.83
N PRO A 105 -8.27 25.62 -4.65
CA PRO A 105 -8.79 26.56 -5.64
C PRO A 105 -9.23 27.81 -4.86
N GLY A 106 -8.72 28.97 -5.26
CA GLY A 106 -9.10 30.23 -4.63
C GLY A 106 -10.62 30.38 -4.61
N LYS A 107 -11.14 31.22 -3.68
CA LYS A 107 -12.58 31.50 -3.58
C LYS A 107 -13.15 31.68 -5.00
N PRO A 108 -14.26 31.00 -5.35
CA PRO A 108 -14.86 31.18 -6.67
C PRO A 108 -14.97 32.67 -6.92
N LYS A 109 -14.55 33.12 -8.12
CA LYS A 109 -14.70 34.53 -8.50
C LYS A 109 -16.12 34.92 -8.08
N PRO A 110 -16.30 36.01 -7.30
CA PRO A 110 -17.65 36.49 -7.04
C PRO A 110 -18.30 36.56 -8.41
N ARG A 111 -19.47 35.92 -8.57
CA ARG A 111 -20.33 36.19 -9.73
C ARG A 111 -20.27 37.70 -9.85
N THR A 112 -19.75 38.20 -10.97
CA THR A 112 -19.80 39.62 -11.31
C THR A 112 -21.17 40.04 -10.86
N GLU A 113 -21.21 40.85 -9.80
CA GLU A 113 -22.45 41.36 -9.23
C GLU A 113 -23.20 41.82 -10.46
N GLU A 114 -24.35 41.17 -10.75
CA GLU A 114 -25.20 41.59 -11.85
C GLU A 114 -25.38 43.06 -11.58
N THR A 115 -24.74 43.89 -12.41
CA THR A 115 -24.75 45.34 -12.24
C THR A 115 -26.21 45.66 -12.08
N PHE A 116 -26.61 46.10 -10.89
CA PHE A 116 -28.02 46.29 -10.59
C PHE A 116 -28.50 47.37 -11.53
N GLU A 117 -29.08 46.95 -12.66
CA GLU A 117 -29.73 47.84 -13.60
C GLU A 117 -30.89 48.43 -12.80
N GLY A 118 -30.78 49.72 -12.50
CA GLY A 118 -31.69 50.40 -11.57
C GLY A 118 -33.14 50.07 -11.91
N ILE A 119 -33.90 49.65 -10.90
CA ILE A 119 -35.29 49.22 -11.09
C ILE A 119 -36.10 50.37 -11.70
N ASP A 120 -36.60 50.18 -12.93
CA ASP A 120 -37.45 51.15 -13.60
C ASP A 120 -38.82 51.23 -12.92
N LEU A 121 -39.07 52.35 -12.26
CA LEU A 121 -40.31 52.61 -11.52
C LEU A 121 -41.53 52.66 -12.45
N GLU A 122 -41.34 52.99 -13.72
CA GLU A 122 -42.38 53.05 -14.76
C GLU A 122 -43.10 51.70 -14.91
N THR A 123 -42.34 50.59 -14.91
CA THR A 123 -42.84 49.23 -15.07
C THR A 123 -43.70 48.76 -13.90
N TYR A 124 -43.50 49.33 -12.71
CA TYR A 124 -44.19 48.92 -11.48
C TYR A 124 -45.35 49.83 -11.09
N LYS A 125 -45.59 50.95 -11.80
CA LYS A 125 -46.72 51.86 -11.56
C LYS A 125 -48.08 51.17 -11.65
N GLN A 126 -48.22 50.10 -12.44
CA GLN A 126 -49.50 49.38 -12.59
C GLN A 126 -49.98 48.72 -11.28
N PHE A 127 -49.07 48.42 -10.36
CA PHE A 127 -49.38 47.75 -9.10
C PHE A 127 -49.69 48.73 -7.96
N TRP A 128 -49.65 50.04 -8.22
CA TRP A 128 -49.84 51.07 -7.19
C TRP A 128 -51.31 51.41 -6.94
N LYS A 129 -52.23 50.97 -7.80
CA LYS A 129 -53.66 51.02 -7.52
C LYS A 129 -54.17 49.60 -7.30
N LYS A 130 -54.79 49.41 -6.13
CA LYS A 130 -55.37 48.15 -5.68
C LYS A 130 -56.79 47.99 -6.22
#